data_AF-A0A0R3R242-F1
#
_entry.id   AF-A0A0R3R242-F1
#
_cell.length_a   1.000
_cell.length_b   1.000
_cell.length_c   1.000
_cell.angle_alpha   90.00
_cell.angle_beta   90.00
_cell.angle_gamma   90.00
#
_symmetry.space_group_name_H-M   'P 1'
#
loop_
_entity.id
_entity.type
_entity.pdbx_description
1 polymer ?
#
loop_
_entity_poly.entity_id
_entity_poly.type
_entity_poly.pdbx_seq_one_letter_code
_entity_poly.pdbx_strand_id
1 'polypeptide(L)'
;MDKPLWANEDVTPRQWRIESAAQLECMVRHLAELLIEAIPNLALRWSQLSMGMALSTSNRHIAGRCFQINSALCQSLSSWIPNILSRLAETIGEPHEETQSYITDIMLCLQIAVSHLVLIPHAPNIVQCPTHTRSTSYTPAVLHQISNAALSTVLSPTRERKDMRHSVLVTNEREVPTGLSRSKSATALKTMDVGAGEENFSTLCQLFLIAVAMLESNFDNEYLLALHLLDKVFDTAASDKALCLQRLSKTVSQLDWKNYSGIAGLIVKGATIQSGYELSLSLLLKCLEVIDEPAMGPCSLLPLLITSSMPLLLLNFETPTPLCLLITRKLTEFLSERITETEEQSVDNPLSHLSSMMYKYSERCFPRDRFQWAKCVFKYMYDGLTPDHTQLFVLLAEIIDIVSFIVPFG
;
A
#
# COMPACT_ATOMS: atom_id res chain seq x y z
N MET A 1 -12.50 37.02 21.64
CA MET A 1 -12.71 35.77 20.86
C MET A 1 -11.52 35.70 19.96
N ASP A 2 -10.40 35.08 20.34
CA ASP A 2 -9.17 35.28 19.56
C ASP A 2 -8.35 34.00 19.45
N LYS A 3 -9.02 32.94 19.00
CA LYS A 3 -8.33 31.85 18.28
C LYS A 3 -8.71 31.96 16.81
N PRO A 4 -7.75 31.82 15.88
CA PRO A 4 -8.07 31.79 14.45
C PRO A 4 -9.05 30.64 14.20
N LEU A 5 -9.94 30.81 13.20
CA LEU A 5 -10.94 29.80 12.84
C LEU A 5 -10.28 28.45 12.54
N TRP A 6 -9.10 28.47 11.93
CA TRP A 6 -8.29 27.30 11.61
C TRP A 6 -6.90 27.41 12.23
N ALA A 7 -6.40 26.28 12.74
CA ALA A 7 -5.04 26.15 13.21
C ALA A 7 -4.07 26.07 12.02
N ASN A 8 -2.90 26.70 12.15
CA ASN A 8 -1.81 26.55 11.19
C ASN A 8 -1.00 25.30 11.56
N GLU A 9 -1.43 24.16 11.05
CA GLU A 9 -0.83 22.85 11.30
C GLU A 9 -0.24 22.26 10.02
N ASP A 10 0.81 21.47 10.16
CA ASP A 10 1.40 20.71 9.06
C ASP A 10 1.17 19.21 9.29
N VAL A 11 0.96 18.48 8.19
CA VAL A 11 1.05 17.02 8.21
C VAL A 11 2.51 16.67 8.43
N THR A 12 2.79 15.77 9.39
CA THR A 12 4.16 15.34 9.69
C THR A 12 4.24 13.82 9.73
N PRO A 13 5.44 13.22 9.64
CA PRO A 13 5.62 11.78 9.79
C PRO A 13 5.04 11.18 11.07
N ARG A 14 4.89 11.99 12.12
CA ARG A 14 4.35 11.57 13.42
C ARG A 14 2.85 11.81 13.54
N GLN A 15 2.30 12.71 12.72
CA GLN A 15 0.91 13.11 12.77
C GLN A 15 0.37 13.30 11.35
N TRP A 16 -0.21 12.22 10.81
CA TRP A 16 -0.83 12.21 9.48
C TRP A 16 -2.21 12.86 9.44
N ARG A 17 -2.89 12.93 10.59
CA ARG A 17 -4.25 13.47 10.71
C ARG A 17 -4.21 14.75 11.53
N ILE A 18 -4.53 15.86 10.87
CA ILE A 18 -4.61 17.19 11.46
C ILE A 18 -6.03 17.74 11.34
N GLU A 19 -6.47 18.53 12.31
CA GLU A 19 -7.85 19.03 12.37
C GLU A 19 -8.12 19.99 11.22
N SER A 20 -7.16 20.86 10.90
CA SER A 20 -7.24 21.82 9.80
C SER A 20 -7.46 21.16 8.44
N ALA A 21 -6.94 19.96 8.21
CA ALA A 21 -7.19 19.22 6.97
C ALA A 21 -8.64 18.75 6.87
N ALA A 22 -9.22 18.21 7.97
CA ALA A 22 -10.62 17.79 7.99
C ALA A 22 -11.59 18.99 7.83
N GLN A 23 -11.26 20.12 8.44
CA GLN A 23 -12.01 21.37 8.29
C GLN A 23 -11.96 21.90 6.86
N LEU A 24 -10.78 21.87 6.23
CA LEU A 24 -10.60 22.26 4.83
C LEU A 24 -11.39 21.35 3.89
N GLU A 25 -11.33 20.04 4.09
CA GLU A 25 -12.06 19.06 3.29
C GLU A 25 -13.58 19.31 3.35
N CYS A 26 -14.09 19.55 4.56
CA CYS A 26 -15.50 19.89 4.81
C CYS A 26 -15.90 21.18 4.08
N MET A 27 -15.09 22.24 4.19
CA MET A 27 -15.36 23.51 3.52
C MET A 27 -15.36 23.36 2.00
N VAL A 28 -14.38 22.66 1.42
CA VAL A 28 -14.29 22.46 -0.03
C VAL A 28 -15.51 21.68 -0.55
N ARG A 29 -15.94 20.63 0.17
CA ARG A 29 -17.15 19.87 -0.19
C ARG A 29 -18.40 20.74 -0.17
N HIS A 30 -18.63 21.52 0.89
CA HIS A 30 -19.77 22.44 0.95
C HIS A 30 -19.72 23.53 -0.13
N LEU A 31 -18.54 24.06 -0.45
CA LEU A 31 -18.40 25.04 -1.54
C LEU A 31 -18.70 24.42 -2.90
N ALA A 32 -18.22 23.19 -3.13
CA ALA A 32 -18.49 22.47 -4.37
C ALA A 32 -19.99 22.20 -4.53
N GLU A 33 -20.66 21.74 -3.46
CA GLU A 33 -22.10 21.49 -3.44
C GLU A 33 -22.93 22.77 -3.64
N LEU A 34 -22.58 23.85 -2.94
CA LEU A 34 -23.27 25.14 -3.05
C LEU A 34 -23.18 25.73 -4.47
N LEU A 35 -22.02 25.57 -5.12
CA LEU A 35 -21.72 26.23 -6.38
C LEU A 35 -21.95 25.32 -7.60
N ILE A 36 -22.33 24.06 -7.42
CA ILE A 36 -22.45 23.10 -8.53
C ILE A 36 -23.51 23.53 -9.57
N GLU A 37 -24.60 24.15 -9.13
CA GLU A 37 -25.65 24.64 -10.05
C GLU A 37 -25.16 25.82 -10.90
N ALA A 38 -24.37 26.71 -10.32
CA ALA A 38 -23.82 27.88 -11.01
C ALA A 38 -22.59 27.53 -11.86
N ILE A 39 -21.77 26.57 -11.41
CA ILE A 39 -20.52 26.15 -12.04
C ILE A 39 -20.46 24.61 -12.07
N PRO A 40 -21.11 23.94 -13.04
CA PRO A 40 -21.22 22.48 -13.07
C PRO A 40 -19.89 21.72 -13.10
N ASN A 41 -18.83 22.34 -13.65
CA ASN A 41 -17.49 21.75 -13.75
C ASN A 41 -16.53 22.24 -12.66
N LEU A 42 -17.03 22.81 -11.55
CA LEU A 42 -16.19 23.39 -10.50
C LEU A 42 -15.22 22.36 -9.91
N ALA A 43 -15.73 21.20 -9.51
CA ALA A 43 -14.92 20.16 -8.89
C ALA A 43 -13.78 19.68 -9.80
N LEU A 44 -14.08 19.44 -11.08
CA LEU A 44 -13.07 19.07 -12.07
C LEU A 44 -12.01 20.17 -12.25
N ARG A 45 -12.43 21.43 -12.40
CA ARG A 45 -11.51 22.58 -12.60
C ARG A 45 -10.64 22.83 -11.36
N TRP A 46 -11.22 22.73 -10.17
CA TRP A 46 -10.48 22.92 -8.92
C TRP A 46 -9.52 21.78 -8.67
N SER A 47 -9.88 20.53 -8.97
CA SER A 47 -8.96 19.40 -8.93
C SER A 47 -7.78 19.58 -9.90
N GLN A 48 -8.04 20.03 -11.13
CA GLN A 48 -6.97 20.30 -12.09
C GLN A 48 -6.02 21.40 -11.61
N LEU A 49 -6.56 22.49 -11.06
CA LEU A 49 -5.78 23.60 -10.52
C LEU A 49 -4.98 23.16 -9.28
N SER A 50 -5.62 22.46 -8.35
CA SER A 50 -4.99 22.02 -7.11
C SER A 50 -3.89 21.01 -7.39
N MET A 51 -4.11 20.00 -8.23
CA MET A 51 -3.07 19.04 -8.62
C MET A 51 -1.92 19.71 -9.39
N GLY A 52 -2.24 20.63 -10.30
CA GLY A 52 -1.24 21.41 -11.01
C GLY A 52 -0.36 22.22 -10.07
N MET A 53 -0.95 22.89 -9.06
CA MET A 53 -0.20 23.63 -8.05
C MET A 53 0.58 22.72 -7.11
N ALA A 54 -0.02 21.64 -6.61
CA ALA A 54 0.60 20.71 -5.68
C ALA A 54 1.91 20.13 -6.22
N LEU A 55 1.93 19.80 -7.52
CA LEU A 55 3.07 19.14 -8.16
C LEU A 55 4.11 20.13 -8.73
N SER A 56 3.86 21.43 -8.70
CA SER A 56 4.74 22.46 -9.27
C SER A 56 5.27 23.50 -8.28
N THR A 57 4.58 23.72 -7.15
CA THR A 57 4.99 24.69 -6.14
C THR A 57 6.25 24.26 -5.39
N SER A 58 7.07 25.23 -4.97
CA SER A 58 8.21 25.00 -4.08
C SER A 58 7.84 25.02 -2.60
N ASN A 59 6.68 25.60 -2.26
CA ASN A 59 6.20 25.63 -0.87
C ASN A 59 5.39 24.36 -0.57
N ARG A 60 5.98 23.49 0.25
CA ARG A 60 5.43 22.16 0.55
C ARG A 60 4.15 22.20 1.38
N HIS A 61 4.00 23.18 2.28
CA HIS A 61 2.74 23.38 3.00
C HIS A 61 1.61 23.72 2.02
N ILE A 62 1.85 24.65 1.08
CA ILE A 62 0.86 24.98 0.04
C ILE A 62 0.55 23.75 -0.82
N ALA A 63 1.57 22.95 -1.17
CA ALA A 63 1.38 21.71 -1.91
C ALA A 63 0.47 20.73 -1.16
N GLY A 64 0.71 20.52 0.14
CA GLY A 64 -0.11 19.68 1.00
C GLY A 64 -1.57 20.13 1.04
N ARG A 65 -1.82 21.43 1.21
CA ARG A 65 -3.18 21.99 1.14
C ARG A 65 -3.84 21.76 -0.22
N CYS A 66 -3.08 21.83 -1.31
CA CYS A 66 -3.60 21.54 -2.64
C CYS A 66 -3.96 20.05 -2.82
N PHE A 67 -3.18 19.13 -2.25
CA PHE A 67 -3.56 17.71 -2.22
C PHE A 67 -4.82 17.47 -1.40
N GLN A 68 -4.95 18.10 -0.23
CA GLN A 68 -6.15 18.02 0.62
C GLN A 68 -7.40 18.54 -0.10
N ILE A 69 -7.28 19.68 -0.81
CA ILE A 69 -8.37 20.20 -1.67
C ILE A 69 -8.72 19.19 -2.76
N ASN A 70 -7.73 18.62 -3.45
CA ASN A 70 -8.01 17.60 -4.49
C ASN A 70 -8.76 16.40 -3.91
N SER A 71 -8.30 15.88 -2.77
CA SER A 71 -8.92 14.75 -2.08
C SER A 71 -10.37 15.03 -1.70
N ALA A 72 -10.69 16.26 -1.27
CA ALA A 72 -12.05 16.67 -0.94
C ALA A 72 -13.02 16.66 -2.14
N LEU A 73 -12.50 16.83 -3.35
CA LEU A 73 -13.30 16.93 -4.58
C LEU A 73 -13.60 15.58 -5.23
N CYS A 74 -13.01 14.49 -4.71
CA CYS A 74 -13.26 13.12 -5.15
C CYS A 74 -13.11 12.91 -6.67
N GLN A 75 -12.18 13.62 -7.31
CA GLN A 75 -11.93 13.49 -8.75
C GLN A 75 -10.88 12.41 -9.04
N SER A 76 -10.95 11.82 -10.25
CA SER A 76 -10.00 10.78 -10.68
C SER A 76 -8.55 11.29 -10.72
N LEU A 77 -7.63 10.49 -10.21
CA LEU A 77 -6.18 10.75 -10.28
C LEU A 77 -5.51 10.20 -11.54
N SER A 78 -6.23 9.51 -12.44
CA SER A 78 -5.61 8.73 -13.53
C SER A 78 -4.63 9.53 -14.37
N SER A 79 -5.00 10.76 -14.77
CA SER A 79 -4.14 11.65 -15.56
C SER A 79 -2.93 12.18 -14.81
N TRP A 80 -2.94 12.16 -13.47
CA TRP A 80 -1.92 12.74 -12.61
C TRP A 80 -0.90 11.71 -12.09
N ILE A 81 -1.21 10.42 -12.19
CA ILE A 81 -0.31 9.33 -11.74
C ILE A 81 1.12 9.49 -12.29
N PRO A 82 1.37 9.80 -13.58
CA PRO A 82 2.74 9.96 -14.08
C PRO A 82 3.51 11.10 -13.40
N ASN A 83 2.84 12.23 -13.12
CA ASN A 83 3.46 13.37 -12.44
C ASN A 83 3.73 13.09 -10.97
N ILE A 84 2.80 12.39 -10.29
CA ILE A 84 2.97 11.94 -8.90
C ILE A 84 4.18 11.00 -8.81
N LEU A 85 4.27 10.02 -9.71
CA LEU A 85 5.41 9.10 -9.80
C LEU A 85 6.73 9.84 -9.98
N SER A 86 6.77 10.83 -10.88
CA SER A 86 7.97 11.65 -11.10
C SER A 86 8.40 12.36 -9.82
N ARG A 87 7.45 12.90 -9.04
CA ARG A 87 7.75 13.57 -7.77
C ARG A 87 8.17 12.61 -6.67
N LEU A 88 7.54 11.45 -6.57
CA LEU A 88 7.95 10.41 -5.63
C LEU A 88 9.38 9.92 -5.95
N ALA A 89 9.70 9.70 -7.23
CA ALA A 89 11.05 9.30 -7.65
C ALA A 89 12.13 10.34 -7.29
N GLU A 90 11.77 11.62 -7.24
CA GLU A 90 12.68 12.72 -6.87
C GLU A 90 12.83 12.91 -5.36
N THR A 91 11.88 12.44 -4.55
CA THR A 91 11.76 12.80 -3.13
C THR A 91 11.88 11.62 -2.17
N ILE A 92 11.57 10.40 -2.61
CA ILE A 92 11.63 9.21 -1.77
C ILE A 92 13.04 8.99 -1.22
N GLY A 93 13.14 8.61 0.04
CA GLY A 93 14.44 8.41 0.68
C GLY A 93 15.14 9.69 1.16
N GLU A 94 14.53 10.86 0.97
CA GLU A 94 15.10 12.13 1.45
C GLU A 94 14.74 12.35 2.93
N PRO A 95 15.73 12.45 3.85
CA PRO A 95 15.47 12.48 5.29
C PRO A 95 14.90 13.80 5.82
N HIS A 96 14.84 14.85 4.99
CA HIS A 96 14.42 16.17 5.45
C HIS A 96 12.92 16.17 5.80
N GLU A 97 12.60 16.63 7.01
CA GLU A 97 11.25 16.67 7.59
C GLU A 97 10.18 17.27 6.66
N GLU A 98 10.49 18.38 6.00
CA GLU A 98 9.56 18.99 5.04
C GLU A 98 9.33 18.09 3.81
N THR A 99 10.37 17.41 3.31
CA THR A 99 10.24 16.45 2.20
C THR A 99 9.38 15.27 2.62
N GLN A 100 9.60 14.74 3.82
CA GLN A 100 8.82 13.66 4.39
C GLN A 100 7.34 14.04 4.60
N SER A 101 7.07 15.28 5.00
CA SER A 101 5.72 15.84 5.11
C SER A 101 5.04 15.89 3.74
N TYR A 102 5.75 16.35 2.70
CA TYR A 102 5.26 16.36 1.32
C TYR A 102 4.96 14.95 0.77
N ILE A 103 5.83 13.97 1.02
CA ILE A 103 5.57 12.56 0.65
C ILE A 103 4.34 12.03 1.39
N THR A 104 4.19 12.40 2.66
CA THR A 104 3.03 12.02 3.47
C THR A 104 1.74 12.56 2.84
N ASP A 105 1.70 13.85 2.45
CA ASP A 105 0.54 14.43 1.76
C ASP A 105 0.24 13.72 0.42
N ILE A 106 1.26 13.38 -0.38
CA ILE A 106 1.07 12.60 -1.62
C ILE A 106 0.42 11.25 -1.30
N MET A 107 0.99 10.50 -0.35
CA MET A 107 0.52 9.15 -0.03
C MET A 107 -0.88 9.17 0.58
N LEU A 108 -1.23 10.17 1.39
CA LEU A 108 -2.59 10.36 1.90
C LEU A 108 -3.57 10.69 0.76
N CYS A 109 -3.16 11.53 -0.19
CA CYS A 109 -3.97 11.82 -1.38
C CYS A 109 -4.26 10.54 -2.20
N LEU A 110 -3.25 9.70 -2.41
CA LEU A 110 -3.41 8.39 -3.08
C LEU A 110 -4.35 7.47 -2.30
N GLN A 111 -4.18 7.38 -0.98
CA GLN A 111 -5.04 6.57 -0.12
C GLN A 111 -6.50 7.01 -0.14
N ILE A 112 -6.77 8.31 -0.21
CA ILE A 112 -8.14 8.83 -0.34
C ILE A 112 -8.68 8.51 -1.74
N ALA A 113 -7.89 8.68 -2.79
CA ALA A 113 -8.31 8.37 -4.15
C ALA A 113 -8.71 6.90 -4.33
N VAL A 114 -8.01 5.95 -3.69
CA VAL A 114 -8.42 4.53 -3.68
C VAL A 114 -9.86 4.36 -3.18
N SER A 115 -10.24 5.06 -2.10
CA SER A 115 -11.59 4.98 -1.51
C SER A 115 -12.70 5.51 -2.42
N HIS A 116 -12.36 6.23 -3.49
CA HIS A 116 -13.31 6.76 -4.47
C HIS A 116 -13.31 6.00 -5.80
N LEU A 117 -12.46 4.98 -5.96
CA LEU A 117 -12.48 4.14 -7.15
C LEU A 117 -13.72 3.24 -7.14
N VAL A 118 -14.58 3.39 -8.14
CA VAL A 118 -15.71 2.49 -8.38
C VAL A 118 -15.28 1.45 -9.40
N LEU A 119 -15.09 0.21 -8.95
CA LEU A 119 -14.88 -0.93 -9.82
C LEU A 119 -16.22 -1.51 -10.25
N ILE A 120 -16.37 -1.77 -11.54
CA ILE A 120 -17.52 -2.48 -12.07
C ILE A 120 -17.16 -3.98 -12.07
N PRO A 121 -17.95 -4.87 -11.46
CA PRO A 121 -17.65 -6.29 -11.46
C PRO A 121 -17.50 -6.81 -12.89
N HIS A 122 -16.32 -7.33 -13.23
CA HIS A 122 -16.14 -8.01 -14.51
C HIS A 122 -17.02 -9.27 -14.52
N ALA A 123 -18.00 -9.33 -15.44
CA ALA A 123 -18.74 -10.55 -15.67
C ALA A 123 -17.77 -11.70 -16.05
N PRO A 124 -17.95 -12.92 -15.51
CA PRO A 124 -17.09 -14.03 -15.88
C PRO A 124 -17.35 -14.37 -17.35
N ASN A 125 -16.29 -14.30 -18.16
CA ASN A 125 -16.25 -14.64 -19.59
C ASN A 125 -16.82 -13.61 -20.58
N ILE A 126 -15.97 -12.66 -20.98
CA ILE A 126 -15.96 -12.19 -22.37
C ILE A 126 -14.53 -12.35 -22.90
N VAL A 127 -14.41 -13.21 -23.91
CA VAL A 127 -13.21 -13.43 -24.72
C VAL A 127 -12.63 -12.09 -25.15
N GLN A 128 -11.44 -11.75 -24.64
CA GLN A 128 -10.69 -10.57 -25.08
C GLN A 128 -10.31 -10.72 -26.57
N CYS A 129 -10.85 -9.83 -27.40
CA CYS A 129 -10.33 -9.62 -28.75
C CYS A 129 -9.07 -8.74 -28.64
N PRO A 130 -7.97 -9.03 -29.36
CA PRO A 130 -6.70 -8.33 -29.15
C PRO A 130 -6.73 -6.95 -29.82
N THR A 131 -7.15 -5.93 -29.08
CA THR A 131 -6.86 -4.54 -29.47
C THR A 131 -5.52 -4.13 -28.85
N HIS A 132 -4.49 -4.03 -29.70
CA HIS A 132 -3.20 -3.44 -29.38
C HIS A 132 -3.35 -1.97 -28.96
N THR A 133 -3.58 -1.71 -27.67
CA THR A 133 -3.29 -0.42 -27.04
C THR A 133 -1.84 -0.48 -26.57
N ARG A 134 -0.94 0.01 -27.41
CA ARG A 134 0.48 0.20 -27.07
C ARG A 134 0.57 1.39 -26.10
N SER A 135 0.39 1.15 -24.80
CA SER A 135 0.60 2.17 -23.77
C SER A 135 2.09 2.46 -23.66
N THR A 136 2.54 3.56 -24.26
CA THR A 136 3.83 4.18 -23.95
C THR A 136 3.71 4.91 -22.61
N SER A 137 3.46 4.18 -21.53
CA SER A 137 3.53 4.74 -20.18
C SER A 137 4.98 4.71 -19.74
N TYR A 138 5.59 5.87 -19.46
CA TYR A 138 6.88 5.96 -18.78
C TYR A 138 6.81 5.48 -17.31
N THR A 139 5.60 5.15 -16.83
CA THR A 139 5.28 4.64 -15.49
C THR A 139 6.24 3.55 -15.01
N PRO A 140 6.56 2.49 -15.80
CA PRO A 140 7.48 1.47 -15.35
C PRO A 140 8.88 2.06 -15.05
N ALA A 141 9.46 2.86 -15.94
CA ALA A 141 10.82 3.38 -15.77
C ALA A 141 10.97 4.29 -14.52
N VAL A 142 9.93 5.08 -14.22
CA VAL A 142 9.91 5.95 -13.03
C VAL A 142 9.73 5.13 -11.75
N LEU A 143 8.96 4.04 -11.78
CA LEU A 143 8.82 3.14 -10.63
C LEU A 143 10.11 2.39 -10.32
N HIS A 144 10.87 1.99 -11.35
CA HIS A 144 12.21 1.45 -11.15
C HIS A 144 13.14 2.49 -10.52
N GLN A 145 12.97 3.79 -10.81
CA GLN A 145 13.70 4.84 -10.10
C GLN A 145 13.25 4.97 -8.65
N ILE A 146 11.96 4.87 -8.35
CA ILE A 146 11.43 4.87 -6.97
C ILE A 146 12.03 3.72 -6.16
N SER A 147 11.95 2.50 -6.69
CA SER A 147 12.54 1.30 -6.09
C SER A 147 14.05 1.47 -5.86
N ASN A 148 14.80 1.90 -6.88
CA ASN A 148 16.25 2.08 -6.73
C ASN A 148 16.62 3.25 -5.80
N ALA A 149 15.86 4.34 -5.79
CA ALA A 149 16.07 5.47 -4.90
C ALA A 149 15.86 5.04 -3.44
N ALA A 150 14.77 4.30 -3.18
CA ALA A 150 14.50 3.67 -1.89
C ALA A 150 15.65 2.77 -1.41
N LEU A 151 16.25 1.98 -2.31
CA LEU A 151 17.37 1.08 -2.02
C LEU A 151 18.75 1.78 -1.90
N SER A 152 18.97 2.92 -2.56
CA SER A 152 20.31 3.53 -2.74
C SER A 152 20.90 4.23 -1.51
N THR A 153 20.14 4.33 -0.41
CA THR A 153 20.57 5.03 0.83
C THR A 153 21.65 4.29 1.63
N VAL A 154 22.02 3.07 1.26
CA VAL A 154 23.05 2.27 1.96
C VAL A 154 24.50 2.66 1.59
N LEU A 155 24.75 3.44 0.52
CA LEU A 155 26.11 3.58 -0.03
C LEU A 155 26.63 5.00 -0.32
N SER A 156 26.03 6.07 0.20
CA SER A 156 26.72 7.38 0.13
C SER A 156 26.38 8.34 1.27
N PRO A 157 27.32 8.58 2.21
CA PRO A 157 27.29 9.80 3.01
C PRO A 157 27.77 10.94 2.10
N THR A 158 27.08 12.09 2.17
CA THR A 158 27.36 13.36 1.47
C THR A 158 26.97 13.43 -0.01
N ARG A 159 25.84 14.10 -0.27
CA ARG A 159 25.68 14.91 -1.47
C ARG A 159 25.27 16.31 -1.05
N GLU A 160 26.26 17.15 -0.76
CA GLU A 160 26.07 18.60 -0.72
C GLU A 160 25.51 19.06 -2.07
N ARG A 161 24.29 19.59 -2.08
CA ARG A 161 23.83 20.43 -3.18
C ARG A 161 23.47 21.81 -2.66
N LYS A 162 24.42 22.70 -2.92
CA LYS A 162 24.38 24.17 -2.92
C LYS A 162 22.97 24.77 -2.97
N ASP A 163 22.72 25.63 -1.99
CA ASP A 163 21.64 26.61 -1.94
C ASP A 163 21.32 27.27 -3.30
N MET A 164 20.04 27.34 -3.64
CA MET A 164 19.52 28.42 -4.48
C MET A 164 18.31 29.04 -3.76
N ARG A 165 18.58 30.19 -3.15
CA ARG A 165 17.65 30.99 -2.34
C ARG A 165 16.45 31.54 -3.14
N HIS A 166 15.32 31.56 -2.45
CA HIS A 166 14.24 32.56 -2.40
C HIS A 166 13.89 33.39 -3.65
N SER A 167 12.60 33.35 -4.05
CA SER A 167 11.76 34.56 -4.08
C SER A 167 10.27 34.22 -4.24
N VAL A 168 9.45 34.79 -3.35
CA VAL A 168 7.99 34.89 -3.44
C VAL A 168 7.70 36.36 -3.77
N LEU A 169 6.91 36.61 -4.84
CA LEU A 169 5.86 37.63 -5.00
C LEU A 169 5.67 38.05 -6.48
N VAL A 170 4.41 37.88 -6.93
CA VAL A 170 3.63 38.61 -7.96
C VAL A 170 4.20 38.76 -9.37
N THR A 171 3.56 38.11 -10.35
CA THR A 171 3.06 38.79 -11.58
C THR A 171 1.97 37.97 -12.28
N ASN A 172 0.98 38.72 -12.76
CA ASN A 172 -0.22 38.44 -13.55
C ASN A 172 -0.23 37.25 -14.53
N GLU A 173 -1.45 36.76 -14.74
CA GLU A 173 -2.02 36.14 -15.95
C GLU A 173 -1.09 35.26 -16.77
N ARG A 174 -1.22 33.94 -16.61
CA ARG A 174 -0.72 32.96 -17.59
C ARG A 174 -1.84 32.08 -18.08
N GLU A 175 -2.06 32.19 -19.38
CA GLU A 175 -2.93 31.36 -20.21
C GLU A 175 -2.66 29.87 -19.97
N VAL A 176 -3.77 29.13 -19.82
CA VAL A 176 -3.80 27.66 -19.79
C VAL A 176 -3.16 27.14 -21.08
N PRO A 177 -2.28 26.12 -21.06
CA PRO A 177 -1.76 25.54 -22.28
C PRO A 177 -2.90 24.80 -23.02
N THR A 178 -3.51 25.46 -24.01
CA THR A 178 -4.33 24.81 -25.02
C THR A 178 -3.42 24.10 -26.01
N GLY A 179 -3.32 22.78 -25.91
CA GLY A 179 -2.62 22.00 -26.92
C GLY A 179 -2.48 20.52 -26.57
N LEU A 180 -3.51 19.74 -26.87
CA LEU A 180 -3.49 18.47 -27.63
C LEU A 180 -4.62 17.54 -27.16
N SER A 181 -5.66 17.41 -27.98
CA SER A 181 -6.09 16.13 -28.55
C SER A 181 -7.30 16.32 -29.47
N ARG A 182 -7.12 15.92 -30.73
CA ARG A 182 -8.14 15.91 -31.78
C ARG A 182 -9.30 15.00 -31.39
N SER A 183 -10.52 15.54 -31.54
CA SER A 183 -11.80 14.83 -31.43
C SER A 183 -11.85 13.58 -32.32
N LYS A 184 -12.33 12.46 -31.76
CA LYS A 184 -12.87 11.33 -32.53
C LYS A 184 -14.36 11.16 -32.18
N SER A 185 -15.14 11.45 -33.19
CA SER A 185 -16.56 11.22 -33.51
C SER A 185 -17.43 10.37 -32.57
N ALA A 186 -18.55 10.98 -32.21
CA ALA A 186 -19.92 10.45 -32.07
C ALA A 186 -20.18 8.95 -32.33
N THR A 187 -19.96 8.10 -31.32
CA THR A 187 -20.73 6.85 -31.07
C THR A 187 -20.78 6.48 -29.57
N ALA A 188 -20.51 7.42 -28.66
CA ALA A 188 -20.27 7.14 -27.24
C ALA A 188 -21.46 7.48 -26.32
N LEU A 189 -22.62 6.87 -26.55
CA LEU A 189 -23.75 6.97 -25.60
C LEU A 189 -24.17 5.62 -25.00
N LYS A 190 -23.43 4.54 -25.28
CA LYS A 190 -23.55 3.24 -24.60
C LYS A 190 -22.22 2.65 -24.10
N THR A 191 -21.09 3.33 -24.31
CA THR A 191 -19.72 2.85 -24.02
C THR A 191 -19.01 3.59 -22.88
N MET A 192 -19.61 4.64 -22.31
CA MET A 192 -18.97 5.45 -21.27
C MET A 192 -18.82 4.70 -19.94
N ASP A 193 -19.76 3.82 -19.61
CA ASP A 193 -19.78 3.10 -18.33
C ASP A 193 -18.71 1.99 -18.28
N VAL A 194 -18.53 1.26 -19.40
CA VAL A 194 -17.49 0.22 -19.53
C VAL A 194 -16.09 0.85 -19.58
N GLY A 195 -15.93 1.99 -20.24
CA GLY A 195 -14.64 2.70 -20.33
C GLY A 195 -14.17 3.29 -18.98
N ALA A 196 -15.10 3.81 -18.18
CA ALA A 196 -14.79 4.33 -16.85
C ALA A 196 -14.34 3.23 -15.87
N GLY A 197 -14.97 2.04 -15.93
CA GLY A 197 -14.54 0.88 -15.15
C GLY A 197 -13.12 0.42 -15.49
N GLU A 198 -12.77 0.37 -16.78
CA GLU A 198 -11.41 0.01 -17.21
C GLU A 198 -10.35 1.03 -16.78
N GLU A 199 -10.67 2.33 -16.83
CA GLU A 199 -9.77 3.40 -16.36
C GLU A 199 -9.57 3.34 -14.84
N ASN A 200 -10.63 3.12 -14.07
CA ASN A 200 -10.54 2.95 -12.61
C ASN A 200 -9.72 1.71 -12.24
N PHE A 201 -9.92 0.60 -12.93
CA PHE A 201 -9.12 -0.61 -12.72
C PHE A 201 -7.64 -0.41 -13.09
N SER A 202 -7.37 0.27 -14.21
CA SER A 202 -6.00 0.65 -14.59
C SER A 202 -5.35 1.53 -13.52
N THR A 203 -6.08 2.51 -13.00
CA THR A 203 -5.62 3.39 -11.92
C THR A 203 -5.35 2.60 -10.64
N LEU A 204 -6.23 1.67 -10.26
CA LEU A 204 -6.02 0.77 -9.13
C LEU A 204 -4.72 -0.04 -9.27
N CYS A 205 -4.46 -0.62 -10.44
CA CYS A 205 -3.21 -1.34 -10.69
C CYS A 205 -1.97 -0.45 -10.56
N GLN A 206 -2.05 0.81 -10.99
CA GLN A 206 -0.96 1.75 -10.82
C GLN A 206 -0.73 2.13 -9.35
N LEU A 207 -1.81 2.34 -8.59
CA LEU A 207 -1.75 2.60 -7.14
C LEU A 207 -1.18 1.39 -6.38
N PHE A 208 -1.55 0.18 -6.81
CA PHE A 208 -1.00 -1.05 -6.26
C PHE A 208 0.51 -1.13 -6.45
N LEU A 209 0.96 -0.84 -7.67
CA LEU A 209 2.37 -0.83 -8.02
C LEU A 209 3.16 0.28 -7.30
N ILE A 210 2.56 1.45 -7.08
CA ILE A 210 3.12 2.50 -6.21
C ILE A 210 3.29 1.98 -4.80
N ALA A 211 2.26 1.36 -4.20
CA ALA A 211 2.33 0.82 -2.86
C ALA A 211 3.47 -0.21 -2.73
N VAL A 212 3.57 -1.14 -3.68
CA VAL A 212 4.62 -2.17 -3.69
C VAL A 212 6.02 -1.56 -3.85
N ALA A 213 6.21 -0.55 -4.71
CA ALA A 213 7.49 0.14 -4.86
C ALA A 213 7.89 0.92 -3.60
N MET A 214 6.92 1.57 -2.93
CA MET A 214 7.17 2.33 -1.71
C MET A 214 7.53 1.43 -0.51
N LEU A 215 7.16 0.14 -0.52
CA LEU A 215 7.56 -0.82 0.53
C LEU A 215 9.07 -1.14 0.52
N GLU A 216 9.82 -0.75 -0.51
CA GLU A 216 11.28 -0.84 -0.47
C GLU A 216 11.94 0.31 0.32
N SER A 217 11.17 1.34 0.72
CA SER A 217 11.74 2.47 1.45
C SER A 217 12.36 2.05 2.79
N ASN A 218 13.49 2.67 3.10
CA ASN A 218 14.18 2.55 4.38
C ASN A 218 13.69 3.54 5.44
N PHE A 219 12.75 4.42 5.09
CA PHE A 219 12.12 5.33 6.04
C PHE A 219 10.81 4.74 6.54
N ASP A 220 10.70 4.53 7.85
CA ASP A 220 9.52 3.94 8.49
C ASP A 220 8.23 4.66 8.08
N ASN A 221 8.24 5.99 8.01
CA ASN A 221 7.06 6.76 7.62
C ASN A 221 6.58 6.42 6.20
N GLU A 222 7.47 6.45 5.22
CA GLU A 222 7.16 6.12 3.82
C GLU A 222 6.67 4.68 3.70
N TYR A 223 7.35 3.76 4.39
CA TYR A 223 7.01 2.35 4.43
C TYR A 223 5.64 2.10 5.07
N LEU A 224 5.33 2.74 6.19
CA LEU A 224 4.04 2.63 6.86
C LEU A 224 2.92 3.20 5.98
N LEU A 225 3.14 4.33 5.31
CA LEU A 225 2.17 4.87 4.34
C LEU A 225 1.92 3.93 3.17
N ALA A 226 2.97 3.21 2.72
CA ALA A 226 2.88 2.19 1.69
C ALA A 226 2.04 0.98 2.15
N LEU A 227 2.22 0.50 3.38
CA LEU A 227 1.39 -0.55 3.96
C LEU A 227 -0.10 -0.15 4.00
N HIS A 228 -0.41 1.06 4.46
CA HIS A 228 -1.80 1.54 4.50
C HIS A 228 -2.41 1.69 3.10
N LEU A 229 -1.63 2.15 2.13
CA LEU A 229 -2.08 2.22 0.74
C LEU A 229 -2.33 0.83 0.17
N LEU A 230 -1.42 -0.12 0.43
CA LEU A 230 -1.54 -1.50 0.02
C LEU A 230 -2.79 -2.16 0.60
N ASP A 231 -3.07 -1.96 1.89
CA ASP A 231 -4.24 -2.47 2.58
C ASP A 231 -5.55 -1.99 1.93
N LYS A 232 -5.65 -0.69 1.67
CA LYS A 232 -6.79 -0.11 0.96
C LYS A 232 -6.94 -0.63 -0.47
N VAL A 233 -5.84 -0.81 -1.19
CA VAL A 233 -5.85 -1.35 -2.56
C VAL A 233 -6.34 -2.80 -2.56
N PHE A 234 -5.88 -3.62 -1.62
CA PHE A 234 -6.35 -5.00 -1.46
C PHE A 234 -7.85 -5.07 -1.20
N ASP A 235 -8.37 -4.22 -0.33
CA ASP A 235 -9.80 -4.17 -0.01
C ASP A 235 -10.63 -3.68 -1.18
N THR A 236 -10.15 -2.66 -1.90
CA THR A 236 -10.83 -2.09 -3.07
C THR A 236 -10.83 -3.06 -4.24
N ALA A 237 -9.75 -3.81 -4.44
CA ALA A 237 -9.66 -4.81 -5.50
C ALA A 237 -10.68 -5.95 -5.33
N ALA A 238 -11.09 -6.28 -4.10
CA ALA A 238 -12.10 -7.30 -3.80
C ALA A 238 -11.87 -8.63 -4.55
N SER A 239 -12.67 -8.94 -5.59
CA SER A 239 -12.54 -10.13 -6.42
C SER A 239 -11.43 -10.05 -7.48
N ASP A 240 -10.98 -8.85 -7.83
CA ASP A 240 -10.00 -8.59 -8.90
C ASP A 240 -8.54 -8.62 -8.41
N LYS A 241 -8.29 -9.00 -7.15
CA LYS A 241 -6.94 -9.08 -6.55
C LYS A 241 -5.96 -9.87 -7.42
N ALA A 242 -6.37 -11.06 -7.88
CA ALA A 242 -5.57 -11.92 -8.74
C ALA A 242 -5.20 -11.21 -10.06
N LEU A 243 -6.16 -10.53 -10.70
CA LEU A 243 -5.92 -9.80 -11.94
C LEU A 243 -4.97 -8.61 -11.74
N CYS A 244 -5.10 -7.89 -10.63
CA CYS A 244 -4.16 -6.83 -10.24
C CYS A 244 -2.74 -7.38 -10.07
N LEU A 245 -2.60 -8.53 -9.41
CA LEU A 245 -1.32 -9.21 -9.17
C LEU A 245 -0.67 -9.73 -10.45
N GLN A 246 -1.45 -10.26 -11.39
CA GLN A 246 -0.95 -10.68 -12.70
C GLN A 246 -0.41 -9.49 -13.51
N ARG A 247 -1.08 -8.33 -13.45
CA ARG A 247 -0.57 -7.09 -14.06
C ARG A 247 0.71 -6.63 -13.39
N LEU A 248 0.75 -6.64 -12.06
CA LEU A 248 1.94 -6.30 -11.28
C LEU A 248 3.12 -7.18 -11.69
N SER A 249 2.95 -8.51 -11.73
CA SER A 249 4.00 -9.46 -12.14
C SER A 249 4.56 -9.15 -13.53
N LYS A 250 3.70 -8.86 -14.51
CA LYS A 250 4.13 -8.44 -15.85
C LYS A 250 4.97 -7.17 -15.82
N THR A 251 4.57 -6.18 -15.02
CA THR A 251 5.33 -4.93 -14.89
C THR A 251 6.66 -5.15 -14.18
N VAL A 252 6.70 -5.93 -13.10
CA VAL A 252 7.95 -6.31 -12.39
C VAL A 252 8.93 -6.97 -13.36
N SER A 253 8.47 -7.92 -14.19
CA SER A 253 9.32 -8.56 -15.21
C SER A 253 9.81 -7.60 -16.28
N GLN A 254 8.97 -6.66 -16.73
CA GLN A 254 9.36 -5.64 -17.71
C GLN A 254 10.43 -4.68 -17.17
N LEU A 255 10.48 -4.52 -15.85
CA LEU A 255 11.43 -3.64 -15.17
C LEU A 255 12.77 -4.26 -14.88
N ASP A 256 12.93 -5.57 -15.05
CA ASP A 256 14.11 -6.30 -14.59
C ASP A 256 14.43 -5.95 -13.12
N TRP A 257 13.41 -5.98 -12.25
CA TRP A 257 13.54 -5.61 -10.84
C TRP A 257 14.34 -6.67 -10.08
N LYS A 258 15.67 -6.51 -10.08
CA LYS A 258 16.64 -7.55 -9.68
C LYS A 258 16.54 -8.04 -8.24
N ASN A 259 15.97 -7.24 -7.34
CA ASN A 259 15.89 -7.53 -5.90
C ASN A 259 14.45 -7.70 -5.40
N TYR A 260 13.49 -7.93 -6.30
CA TYR A 260 12.11 -8.10 -5.90
C TYR A 260 11.92 -9.38 -5.07
N SER A 261 11.71 -9.23 -3.76
CA SER A 261 11.53 -10.33 -2.81
C SER A 261 10.10 -10.90 -2.79
N GLY A 262 9.21 -10.38 -3.61
CA GLY A 262 7.78 -10.66 -3.56
C GLY A 262 7.02 -9.77 -2.57
N ILE A 263 5.71 -9.63 -2.77
CA ILE A 263 4.87 -8.80 -1.88
C ILE A 263 4.96 -9.31 -0.43
N ALA A 264 4.93 -10.63 -0.22
CA ALA A 264 5.05 -11.22 1.11
C ALA A 264 6.37 -10.83 1.80
N GLY A 265 7.48 -10.90 1.06
CA GLY A 265 8.80 -10.50 1.55
C GLY A 265 8.89 -8.99 1.83
N LEU A 266 8.21 -8.15 1.06
CA LEU A 266 8.16 -6.71 1.31
C LEU A 266 7.30 -6.34 2.53
N ILE A 267 6.16 -7.01 2.74
CA ILE A 267 5.26 -6.75 3.89
C ILE A 267 5.90 -7.20 5.21
N VAL A 268 6.70 -8.28 5.20
CA VAL A 268 7.28 -8.85 6.43
C VAL A 268 8.24 -7.87 7.13
N LYS A 269 8.84 -6.92 6.40
CA LYS A 269 9.65 -5.84 6.97
C LYS A 269 8.84 -5.01 7.99
N GLY A 270 7.55 -4.80 7.79
CA GLY A 270 6.73 -4.07 8.76
C GLY A 270 6.47 -4.86 10.03
N ALA A 271 6.67 -6.19 10.01
CA ALA A 271 6.72 -6.99 11.21
C ALA A 271 7.99 -6.74 12.04
N THR A 272 8.91 -5.86 11.61
CA THR A 272 10.07 -5.34 12.36
C THR A 272 9.87 -3.90 12.87
N ILE A 273 8.75 -3.26 12.53
CA ILE A 273 8.41 -1.87 12.89
C ILE A 273 7.23 -1.86 13.87
N GLN A 274 7.39 -1.27 15.05
CA GLN A 274 6.37 -1.31 16.12
C GLN A 274 4.98 -0.82 15.68
N SER A 275 4.90 0.33 15.00
CA SER A 275 3.63 0.89 14.53
C SER A 275 3.05 0.19 13.29
N GLY A 276 3.84 -0.64 12.61
CA GLY A 276 3.43 -1.40 11.43
C GLY A 276 3.07 -2.86 11.71
N TYR A 277 3.47 -3.38 12.88
CA TYR A 277 3.46 -4.81 13.20
C TYR A 277 2.11 -5.49 12.97
N GLU A 278 1.02 -5.00 13.58
CA GLU A 278 -0.31 -5.61 13.44
C GLU A 278 -0.88 -5.46 12.02
N LEU A 279 -0.61 -4.34 11.35
CA LEU A 279 -1.05 -4.10 9.97
C LEU A 279 -0.34 -5.05 9.00
N SER A 280 0.97 -5.26 9.17
CA SER A 280 1.74 -6.23 8.39
C SER A 280 1.20 -7.64 8.55
N LEU A 281 0.89 -8.09 9.78
CA LEU A 281 0.29 -9.42 9.99
C LEU A 281 -1.08 -9.54 9.32
N SER A 282 -1.90 -8.49 9.40
CA SER A 282 -3.22 -8.45 8.76
C SER A 282 -3.12 -8.51 7.23
N LEU A 283 -2.15 -7.81 6.64
CA LEU A 283 -1.87 -7.85 5.21
C LEU A 283 -1.33 -9.21 4.76
N LEU A 284 -0.39 -9.81 5.51
CA LEU A 284 0.12 -11.15 5.21
C LEU A 284 -1.00 -12.20 5.23
N LEU A 285 -1.99 -12.06 6.13
CA LEU A 285 -3.19 -12.89 6.11
C LEU A 285 -4.03 -12.68 4.84
N LYS A 286 -4.23 -11.44 4.39
CA LYS A 286 -4.95 -11.14 3.14
C LYS A 286 -4.25 -11.76 1.91
N CYS A 287 -2.93 -11.90 1.96
CA CYS A 287 -2.16 -12.55 0.89
C CYS A 287 -2.39 -14.07 0.77
N LEU A 288 -2.95 -14.74 1.79
CA LEU A 288 -3.22 -16.18 1.71
C LEU A 288 -4.21 -16.53 0.58
N GLU A 289 -5.18 -15.66 0.29
CA GLU A 289 -6.18 -15.84 -0.78
C GLU A 289 -5.56 -15.82 -2.19
N VAL A 290 -4.35 -15.28 -2.33
CA VAL A 290 -3.67 -15.02 -3.60
C VAL A 290 -2.23 -15.53 -3.58
N ILE A 291 -1.95 -16.51 -2.73
CA ILE A 291 -0.60 -17.03 -2.47
C ILE A 291 0.07 -17.65 -3.72
N ASP A 292 -0.72 -18.20 -4.64
CA ASP A 292 -0.22 -18.83 -5.87
C ASP A 292 0.08 -17.81 -6.98
N GLU A 293 -0.26 -16.52 -6.79
CA GLU A 293 0.01 -15.49 -7.77
C GLU A 293 1.52 -15.19 -7.85
N PRO A 294 2.13 -15.12 -9.04
CA PRO A 294 3.58 -15.00 -9.20
C PRO A 294 4.16 -13.71 -8.60
N ALA A 295 3.35 -12.68 -8.44
CA ALA A 295 3.75 -11.44 -7.78
C ALA A 295 4.04 -11.63 -6.28
N MET A 296 3.55 -12.70 -5.63
CA MET A 296 3.89 -13.02 -4.24
C MET A 296 5.38 -13.38 -4.06
N GLY A 297 6.09 -13.69 -5.14
CA GLY A 297 7.51 -14.04 -5.12
C GLY A 297 7.76 -15.50 -4.74
N PRO A 298 8.99 -15.89 -4.38
CA PRO A 298 9.27 -17.23 -3.86
C PRO A 298 8.40 -17.45 -2.60
N CYS A 299 7.45 -18.38 -2.67
CA CYS A 299 6.34 -18.53 -1.73
C CYS A 299 6.76 -19.01 -0.33
N SER A 300 7.46 -18.17 0.43
CA SER A 300 7.72 -18.34 1.86
C SER A 300 6.64 -17.70 2.74
N LEU A 301 5.47 -17.33 2.18
CA LEU A 301 4.44 -16.56 2.90
C LEU A 301 4.01 -17.25 4.21
N LEU A 302 3.69 -18.54 4.17
CA LEU A 302 3.24 -19.27 5.37
C LEU A 302 4.33 -19.29 6.48
N PRO A 303 5.58 -19.72 6.21
CA PRO A 303 6.64 -19.65 7.20
C PRO A 303 6.89 -18.24 7.75
N LEU A 304 6.87 -17.23 6.88
CA LEU A 304 7.05 -15.83 7.28
C LEU A 304 5.91 -15.37 8.20
N LEU A 305 4.64 -15.59 7.81
CA LEU A 305 3.47 -15.22 8.61
C LEU A 305 3.46 -15.93 9.97
N ILE A 306 3.73 -17.23 9.99
CA ILE A 306 3.79 -18.01 11.24
C ILE A 306 4.89 -17.45 12.14
N THR A 307 6.09 -17.25 11.61
CA THR A 307 7.23 -16.74 12.38
C THR A 307 6.99 -15.31 12.88
N SER A 308 6.48 -14.43 12.01
CA SER A 308 6.16 -13.04 12.35
C SER A 308 5.05 -12.90 13.38
N SER A 309 4.09 -13.83 13.41
CA SER A 309 2.99 -13.81 14.39
C SER A 309 3.36 -14.39 15.76
N MET A 310 4.47 -15.14 15.87
CA MET A 310 4.86 -15.78 17.14
C MET A 310 4.96 -14.86 18.35
N PRO A 311 5.63 -13.68 18.28
CA PRO A 311 5.69 -12.75 19.41
C PRO A 311 4.30 -12.42 19.97
N LEU A 312 3.37 -12.06 19.08
CA LEU A 312 2.00 -11.73 19.43
C LEU A 312 1.27 -12.91 20.07
N LEU A 313 1.39 -14.09 19.46
CA LEU A 313 0.69 -15.30 19.89
C LEU A 313 1.19 -15.78 21.25
N LEU A 314 2.51 -15.74 21.49
CA LEU A 314 3.12 -16.14 22.75
C LEU A 314 2.86 -15.16 23.89
N LEU A 315 2.84 -13.86 23.59
CA LEU A 315 2.47 -12.84 24.57
C LEU A 315 1.04 -13.06 25.06
N ASN A 316 0.12 -13.28 24.13
CA ASN A 316 -1.32 -13.35 24.39
C ASN A 316 -1.84 -14.79 24.44
N PHE A 317 -0.99 -15.74 24.82
CA PHE A 317 -1.31 -17.16 24.75
C PHE A 317 -2.53 -17.55 25.60
N GLU A 318 -2.59 -17.05 26.84
CA GLU A 318 -3.71 -17.33 27.77
C GLU A 318 -4.97 -16.52 27.43
N THR A 319 -4.77 -15.27 27.00
CA THR A 319 -5.86 -14.34 26.62
C THR A 319 -5.66 -13.80 25.20
N PRO A 320 -5.96 -14.61 24.17
CA PRO A 320 -5.80 -14.20 22.77
C PRO A 320 -6.55 -12.91 22.43
N THR A 321 -5.87 -12.00 21.74
CA THR A 321 -6.51 -10.82 21.14
C THR A 321 -7.36 -11.22 19.94
N PRO A 322 -8.25 -10.33 19.43
CA PRO A 322 -8.98 -10.58 18.18
C PRO A 322 -8.06 -10.93 17.00
N LEU A 323 -6.89 -10.27 16.91
CA LEU A 323 -5.91 -10.55 15.86
C LEU A 323 -5.28 -11.95 16.02
N CYS A 324 -4.94 -12.37 17.23
CA CYS A 324 -4.44 -13.73 17.48
C CYS A 324 -5.43 -14.80 17.00
N LEU A 325 -6.72 -14.62 17.33
CA LEU A 325 -7.78 -15.53 16.93
C LEU A 325 -8.00 -15.51 15.41
N LEU A 326 -7.93 -14.34 14.79
CA LEU A 326 -8.03 -14.19 13.34
C LEU A 326 -6.90 -14.95 12.62
N ILE A 327 -5.64 -14.73 13.05
CA ILE A 327 -4.46 -15.40 12.49
C ILE A 327 -4.61 -16.91 12.58
N THR A 328 -4.88 -17.44 13.78
CA THR A 328 -4.90 -18.88 14.01
C THR A 328 -6.07 -19.57 13.32
N ARG A 329 -7.25 -18.95 13.27
CA ARG A 329 -8.40 -19.51 12.53
C ARG A 329 -8.16 -19.51 11.03
N LYS A 330 -7.67 -18.40 10.46
CA LYS A 330 -7.36 -18.31 9.03
C LYS A 330 -6.27 -19.30 8.61
N LEU A 331 -5.23 -19.47 9.41
CA LEU A 331 -4.20 -20.48 9.16
C LEU A 331 -4.76 -21.91 9.27
N THR A 332 -5.66 -22.17 10.22
CA THR A 332 -6.32 -23.49 10.35
C THR A 332 -7.13 -23.79 9.09
N GLU A 333 -8.02 -22.87 8.70
CA GLU A 333 -8.85 -22.98 7.49
C GLU A 333 -8.00 -23.22 6.25
N PHE A 334 -7.01 -22.35 6.01
CA PHE A 334 -6.13 -22.42 4.84
C PHE A 334 -5.33 -23.72 4.77
N LEU A 335 -4.73 -24.15 5.89
CA LEU A 335 -3.95 -25.39 5.93
C LEU A 335 -4.85 -26.61 5.71
N SER A 336 -6.04 -26.62 6.31
CA SER A 336 -7.00 -27.71 6.12
C SER A 336 -7.45 -27.83 4.66
N GLU A 337 -7.73 -26.72 3.98
CA GLU A 337 -8.07 -26.71 2.55
C GLU A 337 -6.93 -27.29 1.70
N ARG A 338 -5.69 -26.82 1.88
CA ARG A 338 -4.52 -27.32 1.13
C ARG A 338 -4.24 -28.81 1.36
N ILE A 339 -4.49 -29.32 2.56
CA ILE A 339 -4.34 -30.75 2.86
C ILE A 339 -5.38 -31.59 2.10
N THR A 340 -6.60 -31.09 1.93
CA THR A 340 -7.64 -31.83 1.17
C THR A 340 -7.36 -31.90 -0.33
N GLU A 341 -6.65 -30.92 -0.89
CA GLU A 341 -6.29 -30.86 -2.31
C GLU A 341 -5.11 -31.78 -2.69
N THR A 342 -4.24 -32.06 -1.72
CA THR A 342 -3.02 -32.85 -1.92
C THR A 342 -3.29 -34.26 -1.38
N GLU A 343 -3.70 -35.20 -2.24
CA GLU A 343 -4.08 -36.58 -1.89
C GLU A 343 -2.95 -37.38 -1.20
N GLU A 344 -2.64 -37.09 0.06
CA GLU A 344 -1.90 -37.97 0.96
C GLU A 344 -2.41 -37.79 2.39
N GLN A 345 -3.47 -38.54 2.73
CA GLN A 345 -3.88 -38.81 4.12
C GLN A 345 -2.87 -39.75 4.81
N SER A 346 -1.59 -39.40 4.78
CA SER A 346 -0.63 -40.02 5.68
C SER A 346 -0.97 -39.58 7.10
N VAL A 347 -1.04 -40.54 8.03
CA VAL A 347 -1.41 -40.31 9.44
C VAL A 347 -0.43 -39.34 10.14
N ASP A 348 0.75 -39.12 9.56
CA ASP A 348 1.84 -38.30 10.09
C ASP A 348 2.15 -37.09 9.20
N ASN A 349 1.13 -36.46 8.60
CA ASN A 349 1.33 -35.25 7.79
C ASN A 349 1.66 -34.03 8.69
N PRO A 350 2.84 -33.41 8.59
CA PRO A 350 3.21 -32.27 9.42
C PRO A 350 2.26 -31.07 9.28
N LEU A 351 1.67 -30.84 8.10
CA LEU A 351 0.73 -29.74 7.89
C LEU A 351 -0.60 -29.95 8.62
N SER A 352 -1.06 -31.20 8.74
CA SER A 352 -2.21 -31.58 9.56
C SER A 352 -1.95 -31.27 11.03
N HIS A 353 -0.76 -31.64 11.52
CA HIS A 353 -0.34 -31.30 12.87
C HIS A 353 -0.22 -29.79 13.08
N LEU A 354 0.32 -29.05 12.12
CA LEU A 354 0.40 -27.59 12.17
C LEU A 354 -0.99 -26.94 12.24
N SER A 355 -1.94 -27.37 11.40
CA SER A 355 -3.33 -26.93 11.44
C SER A 355 -3.97 -27.21 12.81
N SER A 356 -3.77 -28.42 13.36
CA SER A 356 -4.23 -28.78 14.70
C SER A 356 -3.63 -27.88 15.80
N MET A 357 -2.37 -27.48 15.68
CA MET A 357 -1.73 -26.56 16.63
C MET A 357 -2.35 -25.16 16.59
N MET A 358 -2.67 -24.66 15.40
CA MET A 358 -3.37 -23.37 15.23
C MET A 358 -4.79 -23.43 15.81
N TYR A 359 -5.53 -24.50 15.52
CA TYR A 359 -6.87 -24.73 16.09
C TYR A 359 -6.83 -24.75 17.62
N LYS A 360 -5.91 -25.52 18.22
CA LYS A 360 -5.80 -25.64 19.69
C LYS A 360 -5.47 -24.32 20.37
N TYR A 361 -4.74 -23.43 19.71
CA TYR A 361 -4.53 -22.07 20.20
C TYR A 361 -5.86 -21.31 20.21
N SER A 362 -6.58 -21.31 19.09
CA SER A 362 -7.83 -20.55 18.95
C SER A 362 -8.94 -21.00 19.91
N GLU A 363 -9.00 -22.31 20.19
CA GLU A 363 -9.94 -22.94 21.13
C GLU A 363 -9.42 -22.98 22.58
N ARG A 364 -8.20 -22.50 22.82
CA ARG A 364 -7.57 -22.47 24.16
C ARG A 364 -7.54 -23.84 24.84
N CYS A 365 -7.32 -24.89 24.06
CA CYS A 365 -7.37 -26.28 24.53
C CYS A 365 -6.02 -27.00 24.43
N PHE A 366 -4.93 -26.27 24.20
CA PHE A 366 -3.59 -26.84 24.24
C PHE A 366 -3.16 -27.13 25.70
N PRO A 367 -2.77 -28.37 26.05
CA PRO A 367 -2.65 -28.79 27.45
C PRO A 367 -1.32 -28.42 28.13
N ARG A 368 -0.39 -27.77 27.42
CA ARG A 368 0.96 -27.42 27.90
C ARG A 368 1.17 -25.92 27.80
N ASP A 369 2.31 -25.45 28.27
CA ASP A 369 2.67 -24.04 28.19
C ASP A 369 2.89 -23.55 26.75
N ARG A 370 2.93 -22.22 26.62
CA ARG A 370 3.17 -21.51 25.36
C ARG A 370 4.46 -21.89 24.65
N PHE A 371 5.52 -22.26 25.37
CA PHE A 371 6.82 -22.60 24.77
C PHE A 371 6.78 -23.99 24.13
N GLN A 372 6.10 -24.94 24.77
CA GLN A 372 5.85 -26.25 24.19
C GLN A 372 4.93 -26.15 22.98
N TRP A 373 3.95 -25.25 23.00
CA TRP A 373 3.13 -24.95 21.82
C TRP A 373 3.99 -24.40 20.67
N ALA A 374 4.80 -23.38 20.93
CA ALA A 374 5.69 -22.76 19.94
C ALA A 374 6.64 -23.78 19.31
N LYS A 375 7.25 -24.64 20.15
CA LYS A 375 8.16 -25.71 19.70
C LYS A 375 7.47 -26.65 18.72
N CYS A 376 6.24 -27.06 19.02
CA CYS A 376 5.46 -27.90 18.12
C CYS A 376 5.13 -27.17 16.81
N VAL A 377 4.70 -25.91 16.87
CA VAL A 377 4.42 -25.11 15.67
C VAL A 377 5.64 -25.00 14.77
N PHE A 378 6.79 -24.56 15.30
CA PHE A 378 8.01 -24.42 14.51
C PHE A 378 8.48 -25.76 13.94
N LYS A 379 8.39 -26.85 14.71
CA LYS A 379 8.71 -28.20 14.23
C LYS A 379 7.84 -28.56 13.03
N TYR A 380 6.52 -28.47 13.14
CA TYR A 380 5.61 -28.88 12.07
C TYR A 380 5.65 -27.94 10.86
N MET A 381 5.85 -26.64 11.07
CA MET A 381 6.10 -25.67 10.00
C MET A 381 7.37 -26.02 9.23
N TYR A 382 8.45 -26.35 9.92
CA TYR A 382 9.72 -26.69 9.29
C TYR A 382 9.64 -28.03 8.54
N ASP A 383 9.09 -29.05 9.20
CA ASP A 383 8.94 -30.40 8.63
C ASP A 383 7.99 -30.40 7.41
N GLY A 384 6.94 -29.57 7.42
CA GLY A 384 5.91 -29.55 6.38
C GLY A 384 6.10 -28.56 5.25
N LEU A 385 6.77 -27.42 5.48
CA LEU A 385 6.93 -26.34 4.50
C LEU A 385 8.36 -26.16 4.02
N THR A 386 9.33 -26.80 4.67
CA THR A 386 10.77 -26.73 4.33
C THR A 386 11.25 -25.31 4.01
N PRO A 387 11.05 -24.34 4.92
CA PRO A 387 11.38 -22.94 4.68
C PRO A 387 12.88 -22.70 4.54
N ASP A 388 13.27 -21.65 3.80
CA ASP A 388 14.66 -21.20 3.77
C ASP A 388 15.14 -20.78 5.17
N HIS A 389 16.17 -21.47 5.66
CA HIS A 389 16.73 -21.24 6.98
C HIS A 389 17.40 -19.88 7.09
N THR A 390 17.95 -19.35 6.00
CA THR A 390 18.60 -18.04 5.99
C THR A 390 17.56 -16.94 6.23
N GLN A 391 16.46 -17.01 5.49
CA GLN A 391 15.35 -16.07 5.62
C GLN A 391 14.73 -16.09 7.02
N LEU A 392 14.48 -17.28 7.59
CA LEU A 392 13.95 -17.40 8.95
C LEU A 392 14.92 -16.87 10.01
N PHE A 393 16.22 -17.13 9.87
CA PHE A 393 17.23 -16.63 10.79
C PHE A 393 17.28 -15.11 10.81
N VAL A 394 17.31 -14.46 9.63
CA VAL A 394 17.30 -13.00 9.52
C VAL A 394 16.04 -12.41 10.15
N LEU A 395 14.86 -12.97 9.83
CA LEU A 395 13.60 -12.50 10.41
C LEU A 395 13.57 -12.63 11.94
N LEU A 396 14.01 -13.77 12.48
CA LEU A 396 14.06 -13.96 13.92
C LEU A 396 15.04 -13.00 14.60
N ALA A 397 16.18 -12.72 13.99
CA ALA A 397 17.15 -11.76 14.51
C ALA A 397 16.55 -10.34 14.58
N GLU A 398 15.81 -9.92 13.56
CA GLU A 398 15.19 -8.59 13.50
C GLU A 398 13.96 -8.46 14.42
N ILE A 399 13.16 -9.52 14.58
CA ILE A 399 11.94 -9.50 15.40
C ILE A 399 12.26 -9.42 16.91
N ILE A 400 13.40 -9.93 17.36
CA ILE A 400 13.81 -9.89 18.77
C ILE A 400 13.82 -8.45 19.31
N ASP A 401 14.19 -7.47 18.49
CA ASP A 401 14.21 -6.07 18.90
C ASP A 401 12.80 -5.54 19.21
N ILE A 402 11.75 -6.03 18.53
CA ILE A 402 10.36 -5.68 18.85
C ILE A 402 9.85 -6.37 20.12
N VAL A 403 10.25 -7.62 20.37
CA VAL A 403 9.79 -8.35 21.57
C VAL A 403 10.11 -7.55 22.84
N SER A 404 11.23 -6.82 22.83
CA SER A 404 11.64 -5.91 23.91
C SER A 404 10.72 -4.71 24.11
N PHE A 405 9.95 -4.30 23.10
CA PHE A 405 8.93 -3.24 23.18
C PHE A 405 7.55 -3.79 23.54
N ILE A 406 7.21 -4.99 23.07
CA ILE A 406 5.93 -5.66 23.35
C ILE A 406 5.86 -6.14 24.80
N VAL A 407 7.00 -6.57 25.35
CA VAL A 407 7.15 -6.96 26.75
C VAL A 407 7.95 -5.86 27.44
N PRO A 408 7.33 -4.92 28.18
CA PRO A 408 8.11 -4.12 29.11
C PRO A 408 8.75 -5.10 30.08
N PHE A 409 10.09 -5.13 30.14
CA PHE A 409 10.79 -5.87 31.18
C PHE A 409 10.19 -5.42 32.52
N GLY A 410 9.54 -6.36 33.21
CA GLY A 410 8.90 -6.14 34.49
C GLY A 410 9.89 -5.76 35.57
#